data_AF-A0A1Y5FTV6-F1
#
_entry.id   AF-A0A1Y5FTV6-F1
#
_cell.length_a   1.000
_cell.length_b   1.000
_cell.length_c   1.000
_cell.angle_alpha   90.00
_cell.angle_beta   90.00
_cell.angle_gamma   90.00
#
_symmetry.space_group_name_H-M   'P 1'
#
loop_
_entity.id
_entity.type
_entity.pdbx_description
1 polymer ?
#
loop_
_entity_poly.entity_id
_entity_poly.type
_entity_poly.pdbx_seq_one_letter_code
_entity_poly.pdbx_strand_id
1 'polypeptide(L)'
;MHWRNAQKDHEFFAILLYWTPASLTVGILHSWVSSAPFVFFHKDTLPNLLFPNKSFAELLTDTHFSLGWGIAALSVVHIGAVLKHHYLNKDLILIRILPFCRTRN
;
A
#
# COMPACT_ATOMS: atom_id res chain seq x y z
N MET A 1 -11.88 28.89 -2.01
CA MET A 1 -12.39 27.48 -1.99
C MET A 1 -11.40 26.45 -2.56
N HIS A 2 -10.10 26.78 -2.69
CA HIS A 2 -9.05 25.93 -3.30
C HIS A 2 -8.37 24.96 -2.29
N TRP A 3 -8.22 25.35 -1.03
CA TRP A 3 -7.48 24.60 0.00
C TRP A 3 -8.14 23.31 0.49
N ARG A 4 -9.48 23.19 0.37
CA ARG A 4 -10.24 22.05 0.91
C ARG A 4 -10.09 20.76 0.09
N ASN A 5 -9.69 20.87 -1.18
CA ASN A 5 -9.46 19.70 -2.03
C ASN A 5 -8.06 19.12 -1.82
N ALA A 6 -7.04 19.98 -1.68
CA ALA A 6 -5.67 19.54 -1.39
C ALA A 6 -5.58 18.70 -0.11
N GLN A 7 -6.34 19.06 0.94
CA GLN A 7 -6.34 18.32 2.19
C GLN A 7 -6.86 16.88 2.06
N LYS A 8 -7.88 16.65 1.22
CA LYS A 8 -8.42 15.30 0.97
C LYS A 8 -7.41 14.41 0.23
N ASP A 9 -6.63 15.00 -0.68
CA ASP A 9 -5.60 14.27 -1.42
C ASP A 9 -4.46 13.82 -0.48
N HIS A 10 -4.09 14.68 0.48
CA HIS A 10 -3.09 14.34 1.51
C HIS A 10 -3.57 13.27 2.49
N GLU A 11 -4.82 13.36 2.96
CA GLU A 11 -5.42 12.35 3.85
C GLU A 11 -5.49 10.98 3.17
N PHE A 12 -5.90 10.95 1.91
CA PHE A 12 -5.94 9.71 1.13
C PHE A 12 -4.55 9.07 0.95
N PHE A 13 -3.53 9.88 0.63
CA PHE A 13 -2.16 9.40 0.51
C PHE A 13 -1.61 8.89 1.85
N ALA A 14 -1.95 9.56 2.96
CA ALA A 14 -1.57 9.12 4.30
C ALA A 14 -2.19 7.75 4.64
N ILE A 15 -3.44 7.50 4.25
CA ILE A 15 -4.10 6.20 4.43
C ILE A 15 -3.34 5.11 3.65
N LEU A 16 -3.00 5.35 2.38
CA LEU A 16 -2.19 4.42 1.56
C LEU A 16 -0.84 4.08 2.23
N LEU A 17 -0.16 5.11 2.75
CA LEU A 17 1.16 4.96 3.37
C LEU A 17 1.11 4.18 4.68
N TYR A 18 0.04 4.31 5.47
CA TYR A 18 -0.12 3.58 6.74
C TYR A 18 -0.66 2.15 6.53
N TRP A 19 -1.50 1.95 5.51
CA TRP A 19 -2.12 0.66 5.24
C TRP A 19 -1.13 -0.38 4.69
N THR A 20 -0.17 0.06 3.88
CA THR A 20 0.87 -0.81 3.29
C THR A 20 1.74 -1.49 4.35
N PRO A 21 2.35 -0.78 5.32
CA PRO A 21 3.13 -1.42 6.39
C PRO A 21 2.26 -2.28 7.32
N ALA A 22 0.99 -1.95 7.51
CA ALA A 22 0.07 -2.83 8.24
C ALA A 22 -0.14 -4.18 7.53
N SER A 23 -0.29 -4.17 6.19
CA SER A 23 -0.35 -5.42 5.41
C SER A 23 0.95 -6.22 5.47
N LEU A 24 2.10 -5.54 5.49
CA LEU A 24 3.42 -6.17 5.61
C LEU A 24 3.61 -6.86 6.97
N THR A 25 3.24 -6.20 8.07
CA THR A 25 3.37 -6.79 9.41
C THR A 25 2.50 -8.02 9.58
N VAL A 26 1.27 -8.00 9.05
CA VAL A 26 0.37 -9.17 9.04
C VAL A 26 0.97 -10.33 8.24
N GLY A 27 1.60 -10.06 7.09
CA GLY A 27 2.25 -11.09 6.27
C GLY A 27 3.48 -11.73 6.94
N ILE A 28 4.30 -10.92 7.63
CA ILE A 28 5.44 -11.44 8.42
C ILE A 28 4.93 -12.30 9.58
N LEU A 29 3.90 -11.82 10.28
CA LEU A 29 3.28 -12.54 11.39
C LEU A 29 2.73 -13.90 10.95
N HIS A 30 2.08 -13.93 9.78
CA HIS A 30 1.57 -15.16 9.17
C HIS A 30 2.69 -16.17 8.86
N SER A 31 3.84 -15.68 8.37
CA SER A 31 5.00 -16.53 8.06
C SER A 31 5.55 -17.20 9.32
N TRP A 32 5.64 -16.47 10.43
CA TRP A 32 6.11 -17.00 11.72
C TRP A 32 5.21 -18.10 12.27
N VAL A 33 3.88 -17.90 12.27
CA VAL A 33 2.93 -18.88 12.83
C VAL A 33 2.70 -20.09 11.91
N SER A 34 3.02 -19.94 10.63
CA SER A 34 2.97 -21.03 9.63
C SER A 34 4.23 -21.90 9.63
N SER A 35 5.23 -21.58 10.48
CA SER A 35 6.56 -22.22 10.46
C SER A 35 7.30 -22.09 9.12
N ALA A 36 6.89 -21.12 8.29
CA ALA A 36 7.49 -20.90 6.98
C ALA A 36 8.74 -20.01 7.14
N PRO A 37 9.88 -20.37 6.54
CA PRO A 37 11.07 -19.53 6.60
C PRO A 37 10.82 -18.23 5.83
N PHE A 38 10.77 -17.10 6.54
CA PHE A 38 10.74 -15.79 5.92
C PHE A 38 12.17 -15.42 5.47
N VAL A 39 12.43 -15.50 4.16
CA VAL A 39 13.74 -15.20 3.58
C VAL A 39 13.83 -13.71 3.24
N PHE A 40 14.72 -12.99 3.89
CA PHE A 40 15.00 -11.59 3.64
C PHE A 40 16.14 -11.43 2.63
N PHE A 41 15.83 -10.80 1.49
CA PHE A 41 16.78 -10.52 0.40
C PHE A 41 17.61 -11.73 -0.08
N HIS A 42 17.05 -12.95 0.00
CA HIS A 42 17.74 -14.20 -0.36
C HIS A 42 19.04 -14.48 0.43
N LYS A 43 19.27 -13.76 1.55
CA LYS A 43 20.48 -13.88 2.37
C LYS A 43 20.19 -14.50 3.73
N ASP A 44 19.29 -13.88 4.48
CA ASP A 44 19.04 -14.23 5.87
C ASP A 44 17.59 -14.64 6.07
N THR A 45 17.36 -15.77 6.74
CA THR A 45 16.03 -16.12 7.24
C THR A 45 15.78 -15.43 8.56
N LEU A 46 14.67 -14.70 8.68
CA LEU A 46 14.28 -14.15 9.97
C LEU A 46 13.93 -15.28 10.94
N PRO A 47 14.39 -15.23 12.19
CA PRO A 47 13.99 -16.20 13.20
C PRO A 47 12.49 -16.04 13.49
N ASN A 48 11.80 -17.17 13.59
CA ASN A 48 10.40 -17.19 14.01
C ASN A 48 10.32 -16.81 15.49
N LEU A 49 9.62 -15.72 15.80
CA LEU A 49 9.43 -15.25 17.17
C LEU A 49 8.20 -15.88 17.86
N LEU A 50 7.37 -16.60 17.11
CA LEU A 50 6.13 -17.19 17.58
C LEU A 50 6.08 -18.69 17.34
N PHE A 51 5.37 -19.38 18.23
CA PHE A 51 5.06 -20.80 18.06
C PHE A 51 3.99 -21.01 16.99
N PRO A 52 4.01 -22.17 16.30
CA PRO A 52 3.03 -22.47 15.27
C PRO A 52 1.61 -22.55 15.83
N ASN A 53 0.65 -21.88 15.21
CA ASN A 53 -0.76 -21.91 15.59
C ASN A 53 -1.65 -21.81 14.34
N LYS A 54 -2.36 -22.90 14.02
CA LYS A 54 -3.21 -22.99 12.82
C LYS A 54 -4.37 -22.02 12.83
N SER A 55 -5.09 -21.90 13.96
CA SER A 55 -6.23 -20.98 14.06
C SER A 55 -5.80 -19.53 13.87
N PHE A 56 -4.64 -19.17 14.40
CA PHE A 56 -4.10 -17.82 14.22
C PHE A 56 -3.56 -17.59 12.80
N ALA A 57 -3.00 -18.62 12.16
CA ALA A 57 -2.58 -18.55 10.76
C ALA A 57 -3.75 -18.32 9.79
N GLU A 58 -4.88 -19.01 10.00
CA GLU A 58 -6.11 -18.81 9.20
C GLU A 58 -6.62 -17.38 9.33
N LEU A 59 -6.71 -16.85 10.56
CA LEU A 59 -7.13 -15.46 10.79
C LEU A 59 -6.20 -14.46 10.08
N LEU A 60 -4.88 -14.67 10.14
CA LEU A 60 -3.91 -13.80 9.48
C LEU A 60 -3.97 -13.90 7.96
N THR A 61 -4.29 -15.09 7.42
CA THR A 61 -4.52 -15.28 5.99
C THR A 61 -5.72 -14.45 5.52
N ASP A 62 -6.85 -14.57 6.19
CA ASP A 62 -8.07 -13.82 5.84
C ASP A 62 -7.87 -12.31 5.98
N THR A 63 -7.15 -11.91 7.04
CA THR A 63 -6.81 -10.50 7.28
C THR A 63 -5.88 -9.97 6.20
N HIS A 64 -4.81 -10.69 5.86
CA HIS A 64 -3.88 -10.29 4.80
C HIS A 64 -4.56 -10.21 3.45
N PHE A 65 -5.40 -11.18 3.12
CA PHE A 65 -6.18 -11.18 1.88
C PHE A 65 -7.11 -9.97 1.79
N SER A 66 -7.83 -9.66 2.87
CA SER A 66 -8.72 -8.49 2.95
C SER A 66 -7.94 -7.18 2.84
N LEU A 67 -6.78 -7.07 3.52
CA LEU A 67 -5.89 -5.91 3.43
C LEU A 67 -5.35 -5.71 2.01
N GLY A 68 -5.00 -6.81 1.32
CA GLY A 68 -4.53 -6.78 -0.07
C GLY A 68 -5.57 -6.21 -1.03
N TRP A 69 -6.83 -6.67 -0.91
CA TRP A 69 -7.94 -6.08 -1.67
C TRP A 69 -8.20 -4.62 -1.32
N GLY A 70 -8.07 -4.26 -0.04
CA GLY A 70 -8.15 -2.87 0.43
C GLY A 70 -7.12 -1.98 -0.26
N ILE A 71 -5.84 -2.39 -0.30
CA ILE A 71 -4.78 -1.67 -1.01
C ILE A 71 -5.11 -1.56 -2.49
N ALA A 72 -5.51 -2.65 -3.14
CA ALA A 72 -5.83 -2.66 -4.56
C ALA A 72 -6.95 -1.65 -4.90
N ALA A 73 -8.03 -1.64 -4.12
CA ALA A 73 -9.12 -0.69 -4.27
C ALA A 73 -8.64 0.76 -4.10
N LEU A 74 -7.81 1.01 -3.09
CA LEU A 74 -7.20 2.31 -2.84
C LEU A 74 -6.30 2.72 -4.01
N SER A 75 -5.46 1.83 -4.55
CA SER A 75 -4.63 2.12 -5.72
C SER A 75 -5.47 2.49 -6.95
N VAL A 76 -6.59 1.79 -7.19
CA VAL A 76 -7.51 2.14 -8.29
C VAL A 76 -8.11 3.54 -8.10
N VAL A 77 -8.55 3.88 -6.89
CA VAL A 77 -9.04 5.23 -6.57
C VAL A 77 -7.94 6.29 -6.76
N HIS A 78 -6.71 5.99 -6.33
CA HIS A 78 -5.56 6.89 -6.48
C HIS A 78 -5.28 7.21 -7.95
N ILE A 79 -5.16 6.16 -8.78
CA ILE A 79 -4.92 6.29 -10.21
C ILE A 79 -6.08 7.03 -10.87
N GLY A 80 -7.32 6.68 -10.51
CA GLY A 80 -8.52 7.36 -10.98
C GLY A 80 -8.54 8.85 -10.65
N ALA A 81 -8.10 9.24 -9.45
CA ALA A 81 -7.97 10.64 -9.07
C ALA A 81 -6.95 11.36 -9.97
N VAL A 82 -5.75 10.78 -10.16
CA VAL A 82 -4.73 11.37 -11.03
C VAL A 82 -5.23 11.53 -12.48
N LEU A 83 -5.93 10.52 -13.02
CA LEU A 83 -6.52 10.59 -14.36
C LEU A 83 -7.63 11.65 -14.44
N LYS A 84 -8.50 11.74 -13.43
CA LYS A 84 -9.54 12.77 -13.34
C LYS A 84 -8.92 14.17 -13.37
N HIS A 85 -7.87 14.40 -12.58
CA HIS A 85 -7.15 15.67 -12.57
C HIS A 85 -6.49 15.97 -13.92
N HIS A 86 -5.94 14.96 -14.58
CA HIS A 86 -5.31 15.14 -15.90
C HIS A 86 -6.32 15.47 -17.00
N TYR A 87 -7.44 14.73 -17.10
CA TYR A 87 -8.40 14.90 -18.20
C TYR A 87 -9.43 16.03 -17.96
N LEU A 88 -9.97 16.15 -16.75
CA LEU A 88 -11.01 17.16 -16.46
C LEU A 88 -10.40 18.48 -15.99
N ASN A 89 -9.45 18.42 -15.07
CA ASN A 89 -8.86 19.64 -14.50
C ASN A 89 -7.71 20.18 -15.35
N LYS A 90 -7.23 19.42 -16.35
CA LYS A 90 -6.05 19.73 -17.17
C LYS A 90 -4.82 20.07 -16.33
N ASP A 91 -4.70 19.43 -15.17
CA ASP A 91 -3.62 19.65 -14.24
C ASP A 91 -2.33 18.95 -14.72
N LEU A 92 -1.19 19.63 -14.55
CA LEU A 92 0.14 19.11 -14.88
C LEU A 92 0.72 18.24 -13.75
N ILE A 93 -0.10 17.80 -12.78
CA ILE A 93 0.33 16.99 -11.63
C ILE A 93 1.04 15.70 -12.09
N LEU A 94 0.53 15.05 -13.14
CA LEU A 94 1.14 13.85 -13.70
C LEU A 94 2.57 14.13 -14.22
N ILE A 95 2.78 15.29 -14.83
CA ILE A 95 4.09 15.72 -15.37
C ILE A 95 5.08 16.05 -14.24
N ARG A 96 4.59 16.47 -13.07
CA ARG A 96 5.45 16.75 -11.89
C ARG A 96 5.99 15.48 -11.22
N ILE A 97 5.38 14.32 -11.46
CA ILE A 97 5.79 13.04 -10.88
C ILE A 97 6.63 12.24 -11.87
N LEU A 98 6.49 12.50 -13.17
CA LEU A 98 7.28 11.84 -14.21
C LEU A 98 8.67 12.49 -14.32
N PRO A 99 9.77 11.77 -14.00
CA PRO A 99 11.11 12.35 -14.04
C PRO A 99 11.59 12.74 -15.45
N PHE A 100 10.88 12.28 -16.49
CA PHE A 100 11.24 12.49 -17.90
C PHE A 100 10.41 13.56 -18.61
N CYS A 101 9.33 14.06 -17.99
CA CYS A 101 8.50 15.10 -18.59
C CYS A 101 8.75 16.44 -17.90
N ARG A 102 9.36 17.39 -18.61
CA ARG A 102 9.59 18.75 -18.10
C ARG A 102 8.49 19.68 -18.60
N THR A 103 7.82 20.42 -17.71
CA THR A 103 6.94 21.51 -18.13
C THR A 103 7.80 22.59 -18.77
N ARG A 104 7.71 22.78 -20.08
CA ARG A 104 8.41 23.87 -20.78
C ARG A 104 7.63 25.16 -20.53
N ASN A 105 8.14 25.96 -19.61
CA ASN A 105 7.72 27.33 -19.34
C ASN A 105 8.26 28.31 -20.39
#